data_AF-A0A9Q0CBC0-F1
#
_entry.id   AF-A0A9Q0CBC0-F1
#
_cell.length_a   1.000
_cell.length_b   1.000
_cell.length_c   1.000
_cell.angle_alpha   90.00
_cell.angle_beta   90.00
_cell.angle_gamma   90.00
#
_symmetry.space_group_name_H-M   'P 1'
#
loop_
_entity.id
_entity.type
_entity.pdbx_description
1 polymer ?
#
loop_
_entity_poly.entity_id
_entity_poly.type
_entity_poly.pdbx_seq_one_letter_code
_entity_poly.pdbx_strand_id
1 'polypeptide(L)'
;METKKWRRGHKIGRGSCATVSVATDSVSGEVFAVKSVPLSRAEIIKREESILASLNSPFIISYLGSDISKDHHADQLCYNLFMEYAPGGSLSDEVRKHDGCLKESFVRSSTFEILSGLEYLHGIGIVHCDIKGQNVLIGSDGRVRIADFGCAKSEFCEDAGSQIRGTPMYMAPEVARGEEQGTAADMWALGCTVLEMVTGCVPWSGFSDRFSVIRHIGYSSHVPVVPNWISDEAKDFLSKCLIRDPSKRWSAEQLINHPFVTSSENLTSKKSVIESWVSPKSILDQGMWESMTLNLESEPLERIGMLAGVSTAEPAWSDDEDWITVRCKSEDAFVTDVPSTSGGGKEEEVNVAGGHMETEEFQFKPHGCGEFFDGSFNFEGNRNFRLPELNCGLMKREVGSGLRILIG
;
A
#
# COMPACT_ATOMS: atom_id res chain seq x y z
N MET A 1 25.52 11.77 12.83
CA MET A 1 24.66 11.05 11.89
C MET A 1 24.55 11.91 10.66
N GLU A 2 25.05 11.43 9.54
CA GLU A 2 24.98 12.15 8.27
C GLU A 2 23.51 12.17 7.84
N THR A 3 22.91 13.35 7.76
CA THR A 3 21.50 13.47 7.39
C THR A 3 21.36 13.09 5.92
N LYS A 4 20.66 11.98 5.65
CA LYS A 4 20.34 11.57 4.28
C LYS A 4 19.70 12.77 3.57
N LYS A 5 20.22 13.19 2.42
CA LYS A 5 19.66 14.33 1.69
C LYS A 5 18.60 13.81 0.74
N TRP A 6 17.33 14.09 0.99
CA TRP A 6 16.21 13.54 0.23
C TRP A 6 15.21 14.62 -0.19
N ARG A 7 14.37 14.29 -1.18
CA ARG A 7 13.25 15.13 -1.61
C ARG A 7 11.93 14.38 -1.44
N ARG A 8 10.96 15.03 -0.80
CA ARG A 8 9.60 14.51 -0.68
C ARG A 8 8.87 14.64 -2.01
N GLY A 9 8.22 13.56 -2.43
CA GLY A 9 7.34 13.49 -3.60
C GLY A 9 5.86 13.55 -3.20
N HIS A 10 5.02 12.93 -4.04
CA HIS A 10 3.57 12.92 -3.84
C HIS A 10 3.15 11.99 -2.68
N LYS A 11 1.98 12.27 -2.11
CA LYS A 11 1.38 11.46 -1.05
C LYS A 11 0.81 10.17 -1.63
N ILE A 12 1.13 9.04 -1.00
CA ILE A 12 0.64 7.70 -1.38
C ILE A 12 -0.29 7.09 -0.33
N GLY A 13 -0.26 7.60 0.91
CA GLY A 13 -1.15 7.12 1.95
C GLY A 13 -1.38 8.18 3.02
N ARG A 14 -2.55 8.13 3.66
CA ARG A 14 -2.87 8.98 4.80
C ARG A 14 -3.59 8.16 5.87
N GLY A 15 -2.92 7.99 7.00
CA GLY A 15 -3.51 7.41 8.21
C GLY A 15 -4.13 8.49 9.10
N SER A 16 -4.65 8.05 10.24
CA SER A 16 -5.18 8.92 11.30
C SER A 16 -4.12 9.85 11.91
N CYS A 17 -2.86 9.40 11.94
CA CYS A 17 -1.77 10.08 12.64
C CYS A 17 -0.60 10.48 11.74
N ALA A 18 -0.44 9.80 10.59
CA ALA A 18 0.73 9.93 9.72
C ALA A 18 0.33 10.09 8.26
N THR A 19 1.20 10.74 7.49
CA THR A 19 1.09 10.80 6.03
C THR A 19 2.27 10.05 5.43
N VAL A 20 2.00 9.16 4.48
CA VAL A 20 3.03 8.44 3.72
C VAL A 20 3.17 9.08 2.36
N SER A 21 4.40 9.43 1.98
CA SER A 21 4.73 10.00 0.67
C SER A 21 5.84 9.20 0.02
N VAL A 22 5.90 9.21 -1.31
CA VAL A 22 7.12 8.81 -2.03
C VAL A 22 8.20 9.84 -1.72
N ALA A 23 9.45 9.40 -1.69
CA ALA A 23 10.62 10.25 -1.57
C ALA A 23 11.75 9.72 -2.47
N THR A 24 12.69 10.59 -2.79
CA THR A 24 13.85 10.25 -3.60
C THR A 24 15.12 10.71 -2.90
N ASP A 25 16.10 9.83 -2.83
CA ASP A 25 17.44 10.19 -2.36
C ASP A 25 18.06 11.18 -3.36
N SER A 26 18.63 12.28 -2.86
CA SER A 26 19.16 13.34 -3.73
C SER A 26 20.51 12.97 -4.36
N VAL A 27 21.19 11.97 -3.82
CA VAL A 27 22.52 11.51 -4.26
C VAL A 27 22.38 10.26 -5.12
N SER A 28 21.75 9.19 -4.61
CA SER A 28 21.61 7.93 -5.35
C SER A 28 20.46 7.95 -6.36
N GLY A 29 19.48 8.83 -6.19
CA GLY A 29 18.26 8.83 -7.00
C GLY A 29 17.29 7.70 -6.66
N GLU A 30 17.60 6.89 -5.64
CA GLU A 30 16.74 5.78 -5.23
C GLU A 30 15.42 6.27 -4.63
N VAL A 31 14.35 5.55 -4.96
CA VAL A 31 13.00 5.86 -4.51
C VAL A 31 12.69 5.07 -3.24
N PHE A 32 12.11 5.75 -2.25
CA PHE A 32 11.72 5.16 -0.97
C PHE A 32 10.41 5.78 -0.47
N ALA A 33 9.81 5.18 0.57
CA ALA A 33 8.62 5.69 1.23
C ALA A 33 8.99 6.45 2.51
N VAL A 34 8.34 7.57 2.76
CA VAL A 34 8.50 8.33 4.00
C VAL A 34 7.18 8.47 4.73
N LYS A 35 7.11 7.96 5.97
CA LYS A 35 5.99 8.15 6.88
C LYS A 35 6.31 9.32 7.81
N SER A 36 5.52 10.38 7.71
CA SER A 36 5.76 11.64 8.42
C SER A 36 4.67 11.92 9.45
N VAL A 37 5.09 12.35 10.64
CA VAL A 37 4.22 12.89 11.69
C VAL A 37 4.75 14.24 12.18
N PRO A 38 3.90 15.15 12.67
CA PRO A 38 4.38 16.32 13.42
C PRO A 38 5.34 15.88 14.54
N LEU A 39 6.43 16.62 14.75
CA LEU A 39 7.43 16.27 15.78
C LEU A 39 6.81 16.15 17.18
N SER A 40 5.75 16.91 17.47
CA SER A 40 4.97 16.80 18.71
C SER A 40 4.30 15.44 18.93
N ARG A 41 4.19 14.61 17.89
CA ARG A 41 3.61 13.27 17.89
C ARG A 41 4.63 12.18 17.57
N ALA A 42 5.93 12.50 17.60
CA ALA A 42 7.01 11.58 17.22
C ALA A 42 7.03 10.29 18.05
N GLU A 43 6.58 10.32 19.31
CA GLU A 43 6.57 9.13 20.16
C GLU A 43 5.69 7.99 19.60
N ILE A 44 4.65 8.32 18.82
CA ILE A 44 3.80 7.32 18.17
C ILE A 44 4.60 6.52 17.13
N ILE A 45 5.43 7.20 16.33
CA ILE A 45 6.19 6.57 15.24
C ILE A 45 7.54 6.01 15.70
N LYS A 46 8.12 6.52 16.79
CA LYS A 46 9.38 5.99 17.36
C LYS A 46 9.24 4.56 17.86
N ARG A 47 8.07 4.19 18.40
CA ARG A 47 7.79 2.79 18.78
C ARG A 47 7.77 1.89 17.55
N GLU A 48 7.08 2.33 16.50
CA GLU A 48 7.04 1.63 15.22
C GLU A 48 8.43 1.49 14.60
N GLU A 49 9.23 2.55 14.62
CA GLU A 49 10.62 2.53 14.18
C GLU A 49 11.46 1.54 14.98
N SER A 50 11.36 1.56 16.31
CA SER A 50 12.10 0.63 17.17
C SER A 50 11.81 -0.83 16.83
N ILE A 51 10.54 -1.15 16.54
CA ILE A 51 10.16 -2.49 16.08
C ILE A 51 10.74 -2.74 14.69
N LEU A 52 10.41 -1.90 13.71
CA LEU A 52 10.76 -2.10 12.30
C LEU A 52 12.28 -2.17 12.06
N ALA A 53 13.06 -1.34 12.76
CA ALA A 53 14.53 -1.34 12.67
C ALA A 53 15.17 -2.60 13.25
N SER A 54 14.45 -3.37 14.08
CA SER A 54 14.91 -4.67 14.59
C SER A 54 14.63 -5.85 13.66
N LEU A 55 13.84 -5.62 12.59
CA LEU A 55 13.40 -6.67 11.66
C LEU A 55 14.34 -6.79 10.47
N ASN A 56 14.57 -8.02 10.05
CA ASN A 56 15.33 -8.34 8.84
C ASN A 56 14.75 -9.61 8.20
N SER A 57 13.84 -9.42 7.25
CA SER A 57 13.12 -10.49 6.55
C SER A 57 12.65 -9.99 5.18
N PRO A 58 12.68 -10.83 4.12
CA PRO A 58 12.28 -10.41 2.78
C PRO A 58 10.76 -10.28 2.64
N PHE A 59 10.01 -10.76 3.63
CA PHE A 59 8.55 -10.72 3.70
C PHE A 59 8.04 -9.52 4.50
N ILE A 60 8.93 -8.59 4.88
CA ILE A 60 8.65 -7.41 5.68
C ILE A 60 9.22 -6.19 4.97
N ILE A 61 8.51 -5.06 5.01
CA ILE A 61 9.02 -3.79 4.49
C ILE A 61 10.28 -3.36 5.23
N SER A 62 11.33 -3.05 4.47
CA SER A 62 12.63 -2.72 5.05
C SER A 62 12.65 -1.33 5.69
N TYR A 63 13.28 -1.21 6.86
CA TYR A 63 13.64 0.08 7.46
C TYR A 63 14.87 0.67 6.75
N LEU A 64 14.82 1.96 6.41
CA LEU A 64 15.90 2.67 5.70
C LEU A 64 16.51 3.83 6.48
N GLY A 65 16.02 4.10 7.70
CA GLY A 65 16.46 5.22 8.53
C GLY A 65 15.33 6.12 9.00
N SER A 66 15.69 7.18 9.72
CA SER A 66 14.77 8.25 10.13
C SER A 66 15.47 9.60 10.12
N ASP A 67 14.67 10.67 10.12
CA ASP A 67 15.16 12.05 10.10
C ASP A 67 14.12 13.02 10.68
N ILE A 68 14.58 14.19 11.13
CA ILE A 68 13.73 15.30 11.52
C ILE A 68 13.95 16.43 10.52
N SER A 69 12.92 16.75 9.74
CA SER A 69 12.98 17.79 8.72
C SER A 69 11.76 18.71 8.77
N LYS A 70 11.91 19.94 8.27
CA LYS A 70 10.78 20.85 8.10
C LYS A 70 9.94 20.43 6.91
N ASP A 71 8.64 20.33 7.10
CA ASP A 71 7.69 20.23 5.98
C ASP A 71 7.61 21.58 5.28
N HIS A 72 8.06 21.63 4.02
CA HIS A 72 8.03 22.83 3.19
C HIS A 72 6.62 23.41 2.98
N HIS A 73 5.56 22.61 3.17
CA HIS A 73 4.19 23.07 3.00
C HIS A 73 3.52 23.61 4.27
N ALA A 74 4.04 23.27 5.45
CA ALA A 74 3.38 23.57 6.73
C ALA A 74 4.27 24.36 7.72
N ASP A 75 5.52 24.65 7.36
CA ASP A 75 6.57 25.22 8.23
C ASP A 75 6.65 24.55 9.62
N GLN A 76 6.36 23.25 9.65
CA GLN A 76 6.35 22.45 10.87
C GLN A 76 7.46 21.40 10.79
N LEU A 77 8.17 21.20 11.90
CA LEU A 77 9.10 20.07 12.03
C LEU A 77 8.33 18.76 12.08
N CYS A 78 8.72 17.82 11.22
CA CYS A 78 8.19 16.48 11.16
C CYS A 78 9.26 15.48 11.55
N TYR A 79 8.84 14.43 12.24
CA TYR A 79 9.61 13.20 12.34
C TYR A 79 9.27 12.32 11.13
N ASN A 80 10.29 11.81 10.46
CA ASN A 80 10.18 11.05 9.23
C ASN A 80 10.79 9.67 9.42
N LEU A 81 10.01 8.63 9.16
CA LEU A 81 10.47 7.24 9.09
C LEU A 81 10.64 6.85 7.62
N PHE A 82 11.84 6.44 7.23
CA PHE A 82 12.16 5.99 5.88
C PHE A 82 12.03 4.48 5.77
N MET A 83 11.35 4.04 4.72
CA MET A 83 11.02 2.64 4.48
C MET A 83 11.16 2.31 3.01
N GLU A 84 11.33 1.03 2.70
CA GLU A 84 11.23 0.53 1.33
C GLU A 84 9.94 0.99 0.65
N TYR A 85 10.05 1.40 -0.62
CA TYR A 85 8.89 1.73 -1.43
C TYR A 85 8.40 0.51 -2.20
N ALA A 86 7.12 0.18 -2.02
CA ALA A 86 6.45 -0.91 -2.72
C ALA A 86 5.54 -0.34 -3.83
N PRO A 87 5.99 -0.32 -5.11
CA PRO A 87 5.27 0.36 -6.19
C PRO A 87 3.99 -0.34 -6.62
N GLY A 88 3.78 -1.62 -6.28
CA GLY A 88 2.57 -2.36 -6.62
C GLY A 88 1.33 -1.93 -5.83
N GLY A 89 1.51 -1.12 -4.78
CA GLY A 89 0.44 -0.71 -3.86
C GLY A 89 0.14 -1.80 -2.82
N SER A 90 -1.03 -1.71 -2.19
CA SER A 90 -1.47 -2.72 -1.23
C SER A 90 -2.23 -3.87 -1.89
N LEU A 91 -2.36 -5.01 -1.20
CA LEU A 91 -3.23 -6.10 -1.66
C LEU A 91 -4.68 -5.64 -1.84
N SER A 92 -5.18 -4.74 -1.00
CA SER A 92 -6.52 -4.17 -1.19
C SER A 92 -6.64 -3.31 -2.45
N ASP A 93 -5.57 -2.63 -2.86
CA ASP A 93 -5.53 -1.92 -4.14
C ASP A 93 -5.55 -2.92 -5.30
N GLU A 94 -4.81 -4.02 -5.17
CA GLU A 94 -4.77 -5.09 -6.17
C GLU A 94 -6.12 -5.77 -6.36
N VAL A 95 -6.81 -6.08 -5.25
CA VAL A 95 -8.20 -6.58 -5.27
C VAL A 95 -9.11 -5.62 -6.04
N ARG A 96 -8.99 -4.30 -5.80
CA ARG A 96 -9.81 -3.28 -6.47
C ARG A 96 -9.52 -3.19 -7.98
N LYS A 97 -8.26 -3.35 -8.39
CA LYS A 97 -7.87 -3.33 -9.81
C LYS A 97 -8.43 -4.52 -10.59
N HIS A 98 -8.72 -5.64 -9.92
CA HIS A 98 -9.21 -6.88 -10.51
C HIS A 98 -10.70 -7.12 -10.25
N ASP A 99 -11.52 -6.06 -10.33
CA ASP A 99 -12.99 -6.13 -10.19
C ASP A 99 -13.49 -6.82 -8.90
N GLY A 100 -12.67 -6.80 -7.85
CA GLY A 100 -13.04 -7.33 -6.54
C GLY A 100 -12.76 -8.82 -6.34
N CYS A 101 -11.97 -9.51 -7.17
CA CYS A 101 -11.44 -10.82 -6.76
C CYS A 101 -10.09 -11.15 -7.39
N LEU A 102 -9.21 -11.77 -6.61
CA LEU A 102 -7.91 -12.23 -7.09
C LEU A 102 -7.95 -13.70 -7.50
N LYS A 103 -7.14 -14.05 -8.50
CA LYS A 103 -6.97 -15.44 -8.93
C LYS A 103 -6.41 -16.26 -7.77
N GLU A 104 -6.96 -17.46 -7.58
CA GLU A 104 -6.61 -18.28 -6.43
C GLU A 104 -5.12 -18.66 -6.38
N SER A 105 -4.43 -18.77 -7.53
CA SER A 105 -2.98 -18.98 -7.57
C SER A 105 -2.20 -17.82 -6.95
N PHE A 106 -2.59 -16.57 -7.23
CA PHE A 106 -2.00 -15.38 -6.61
C PHE A 106 -2.34 -15.31 -5.12
N VAL A 107 -3.60 -15.62 -4.75
CA VAL A 107 -4.01 -15.69 -3.33
C VAL A 107 -3.15 -16.69 -2.56
N ARG A 108 -2.88 -17.87 -3.13
CA ARG A 108 -2.01 -18.88 -2.51
C ARG A 108 -0.59 -18.36 -2.30
N SER A 109 0.04 -17.81 -3.34
CA SER A 109 1.42 -17.30 -3.25
C SER A 109 1.54 -16.14 -2.26
N SER A 110 0.60 -15.18 -2.30
CA SER A 110 0.59 -14.08 -1.33
C SER A 110 0.33 -14.57 0.09
N THR A 111 -0.57 -15.54 0.28
CA THR A 111 -0.83 -16.13 1.61
C THR A 111 0.42 -16.82 2.16
N PHE A 112 1.17 -17.54 1.32
CA PHE A 112 2.44 -18.15 1.70
C PHE A 112 3.47 -17.12 2.18
N GLU A 113 3.60 -16.01 1.45
CA GLU A 113 4.54 -14.93 1.78
C GLU A 113 4.14 -14.19 3.06
N ILE A 114 2.86 -13.90 3.25
CA ILE A 114 2.34 -13.33 4.51
C ILE A 114 2.60 -14.29 5.68
N LEU A 115 2.33 -15.59 5.49
CA LEU A 115 2.61 -16.61 6.51
C LEU A 115 4.10 -16.67 6.86
N SER A 116 4.98 -16.58 5.87
CA SER A 116 6.43 -16.58 6.09
C SER A 116 6.88 -15.35 6.88
N GLY A 117 6.27 -14.19 6.62
CA GLY A 117 6.49 -12.98 7.42
C GLY A 117 5.95 -13.11 8.85
N LEU A 118 4.76 -13.69 9.03
CA LEU A 118 4.17 -13.92 10.36
C LEU A 118 4.94 -14.96 11.17
N GLU A 119 5.38 -16.06 10.56
CA GLU A 119 6.24 -17.06 11.19
C GLU A 119 7.53 -16.42 11.72
N TYR A 120 8.17 -15.58 10.91
CA TYR A 120 9.34 -14.82 11.33
C TYR A 120 9.04 -13.89 12.53
N LEU A 121 7.97 -13.09 12.46
CA LEU A 121 7.59 -12.16 13.52
C LEU A 121 7.25 -12.89 14.83
N HIS A 122 6.43 -13.93 14.74
CA HIS A 122 6.01 -14.72 15.90
C HIS A 122 7.20 -15.45 16.53
N GLY A 123 8.16 -15.93 15.72
CA GLY A 123 9.38 -16.57 16.19
C GLY A 123 10.31 -15.65 17.00
N ILE A 124 10.20 -14.33 16.82
CA ILE A 124 10.95 -13.32 17.62
C ILE A 124 10.05 -12.62 18.64
N GLY A 125 8.85 -13.13 18.91
CA GLY A 125 7.92 -12.62 19.92
C GLY A 125 7.27 -11.29 19.57
N ILE A 126 7.08 -11.00 18.27
CA ILE A 126 6.39 -9.80 17.79
C ILE A 126 5.02 -10.19 17.24
N VAL A 127 3.98 -9.50 17.71
CA VAL A 127 2.60 -9.63 17.21
C VAL A 127 2.28 -8.38 16.39
N HIS A 128 1.87 -8.55 15.13
CA HIS A 128 1.64 -7.43 14.21
C HIS A 128 0.39 -6.61 14.59
N CYS A 129 -0.67 -7.29 15.04
CA CYS A 129 -1.92 -6.71 15.55
C CYS A 129 -2.82 -5.98 14.54
N ASP A 130 -2.37 -5.75 13.30
CA ASP A 130 -3.19 -5.11 12.24
C ASP A 130 -2.93 -5.71 10.84
N ILE A 131 -2.92 -7.05 10.73
CA ILE A 131 -2.85 -7.72 9.43
C ILE A 131 -4.16 -7.51 8.66
N LYS A 132 -4.05 -6.97 7.44
CA LYS A 132 -5.15 -6.71 6.50
C LYS A 132 -4.59 -6.41 5.12
N GLY A 133 -5.43 -6.47 4.08
CA GLY A 133 -4.99 -6.22 2.71
C GLY A 133 -4.32 -4.85 2.50
N GLN A 134 -4.69 -3.81 3.27
CA GLN A 134 -4.09 -2.48 3.15
C GLN A 134 -2.66 -2.40 3.73
N ASN A 135 -2.31 -3.32 4.64
CA ASN A 135 -1.00 -3.37 5.32
C ASN A 135 -0.08 -4.44 4.76
N VAL A 136 -0.44 -5.04 3.63
CA VAL A 136 0.41 -5.96 2.87
C VAL A 136 0.66 -5.34 1.51
N LEU A 137 1.91 -4.99 1.23
CA LEU A 137 2.31 -4.23 0.05
C LEU A 137 2.99 -5.11 -0.99
N ILE A 138 2.83 -4.77 -2.26
CA ILE A 138 3.42 -5.48 -3.39
C ILE A 138 4.67 -4.74 -3.87
N GLY A 139 5.83 -5.41 -3.76
CA GLY A 139 7.12 -4.88 -4.20
C GLY A 139 7.26 -4.81 -5.73
N SER A 140 8.38 -4.25 -6.19
CA SER A 140 8.73 -4.19 -7.63
C SER A 140 8.95 -5.57 -8.25
N ASP A 141 9.29 -6.56 -7.43
CA ASP A 141 9.43 -7.97 -7.77
C ASP A 141 8.09 -8.71 -7.86
N GLY A 142 6.97 -8.02 -7.62
CA GLY A 142 5.62 -8.61 -7.58
C GLY A 142 5.34 -9.43 -6.32
N ARG A 143 6.23 -9.41 -5.32
CA ARG A 143 6.12 -10.18 -4.09
C ARG A 143 5.56 -9.33 -2.96
N VAL A 144 4.83 -9.97 -2.05
CA VAL A 144 4.16 -9.24 -0.96
C VAL A 144 5.04 -9.12 0.28
N ARG A 145 4.93 -7.98 0.96
CA ARG A 145 5.66 -7.64 2.18
C ARG A 145 4.70 -7.06 3.21
N ILE A 146 4.80 -7.50 4.46
CA ILE A 146 4.04 -6.96 5.59
C ILE A 146 4.57 -5.56 5.92
N ALA A 147 3.66 -4.62 6.15
CA ALA A 147 3.94 -3.21 6.41
C ALA A 147 3.06 -2.67 7.56
N ASP A 148 3.35 -1.43 7.98
CA ASP A 148 2.61 -0.68 9.03
C ASP A 148 2.60 -1.35 10.41
N PHE A 149 3.75 -1.26 11.09
CA PHE A 149 3.95 -1.80 12.44
C PHE A 149 3.43 -0.86 13.54
N GLY A 150 2.60 0.13 13.20
CA GLY A 150 2.08 1.11 14.16
C GLY A 150 1.21 0.51 15.27
N CYS A 151 0.63 -0.67 15.04
CA CYS A 151 -0.13 -1.41 16.05
C CYS A 151 0.67 -2.54 16.71
N ALA A 152 1.86 -2.86 16.18
CA ALA A 152 2.62 -4.02 16.60
C ALA A 152 3.09 -3.90 18.04
N LYS A 153 3.29 -5.04 18.69
CA LYS A 153 3.82 -5.13 20.05
C LYS A 153 4.79 -6.30 20.17
N SER A 154 5.70 -6.18 21.13
CA SER A 154 6.58 -7.26 21.56
C SER A 154 5.95 -7.96 22.77
N GLU A 155 5.88 -9.28 22.77
CA GLU A 155 5.44 -10.09 23.91
C GLU A 155 6.34 -9.87 25.13
N PHE A 156 7.59 -9.45 24.92
CA PHE A 156 8.57 -9.20 25.99
C PHE A 156 8.49 -7.79 26.59
N CYS A 157 7.64 -6.92 26.04
CA CYS A 157 7.40 -5.58 26.57
C CYS A 157 6.00 -5.52 27.18
N GLU A 158 5.92 -5.27 28.48
CA GLU A 158 4.64 -4.99 29.15
C GLU A 158 4.03 -3.71 28.55
N ASP A 159 3.08 -3.89 27.64
CA ASP A 159 2.24 -2.80 27.18
C ASP A 159 1.23 -2.51 28.28
N ALA A 160 1.40 -1.39 28.96
CA ALA A 160 0.51 -0.94 30.03
C ALA A 160 -0.87 -0.57 29.46
N GLY A 161 -1.70 -1.57 29.19
CA GLY A 161 -3.11 -1.41 28.86
C GLY A 161 -3.61 -2.38 27.80
N SER A 162 -4.75 -3.02 28.10
CA SER A 162 -5.60 -3.73 27.12
C SER A 162 -6.29 -2.73 26.18
N GLN A 163 -5.50 -1.92 25.48
CA GLN A 163 -6.03 -1.05 24.44
C GLN A 163 -6.26 -1.92 23.20
N ILE A 164 -7.53 -2.03 22.80
CA ILE A 164 -7.92 -2.68 21.55
C ILE A 164 -7.18 -1.99 20.39
N ARG A 165 -6.41 -2.77 19.61
CA ARG A 165 -5.58 -2.32 18.49
C ARG A 165 -6.07 -2.90 17.17
N GLY A 166 -5.65 -2.23 16.08
CA GLY A 166 -5.94 -2.66 14.72
C GLY A 166 -7.34 -2.31 14.25
N THR A 167 -7.70 -2.91 13.11
CA THR A 167 -8.92 -2.59 12.36
C THR A 167 -10.09 -3.47 12.81
N PRO A 168 -11.23 -2.90 13.28
CA PRO A 168 -12.33 -3.67 13.85
C PRO A 168 -12.83 -4.86 13.02
N MET A 169 -12.84 -4.73 11.69
CA MET A 169 -13.33 -5.78 10.77
C MET A 169 -12.45 -7.03 10.73
N TYR A 170 -11.18 -6.91 11.15
CA TYR A 170 -10.19 -7.99 11.14
C TYR A 170 -9.90 -8.50 12.55
N MET A 171 -10.55 -7.95 13.59
CA MET A 171 -10.32 -8.33 14.98
C MET A 171 -10.75 -9.77 15.23
N ALA A 172 -9.92 -10.48 15.97
CA ALA A 172 -10.26 -11.78 16.51
C ALA A 172 -11.28 -11.64 17.67
N PRO A 173 -12.09 -12.68 17.96
CA PRO A 173 -13.08 -12.64 19.03
C PRO A 173 -12.53 -12.26 20.41
N GLU A 174 -11.35 -12.76 20.75
CA GLU A 174 -10.66 -12.44 22.01
C GLU A 174 -10.28 -10.96 22.09
N VAL A 175 -9.74 -10.40 21.01
CA VAL A 175 -9.39 -8.97 20.93
C VAL A 175 -10.63 -8.09 21.04
N ALA A 176 -11.72 -8.49 20.38
CA ALA A 176 -12.99 -7.78 20.44
C ALA A 176 -13.65 -7.81 21.83
N ARG A 177 -13.31 -8.80 22.67
CA ARG A 177 -13.70 -8.88 24.09
C ARG A 177 -12.77 -8.13 25.03
N GLY A 178 -11.69 -7.53 24.52
CA GLY A 178 -10.66 -6.88 25.33
C GLY A 178 -9.75 -7.85 26.08
N GLU A 179 -9.70 -9.11 25.64
CA GLU A 179 -8.77 -10.13 26.13
C GLU A 179 -7.38 -9.91 25.51
N GLU A 180 -6.41 -10.74 25.91
CA GLU A 180 -5.04 -10.63 25.41
C GLU A 180 -4.97 -10.87 23.89
N GLN A 181 -4.44 -9.87 23.18
CA GLN A 181 -4.14 -9.97 21.75
C GLN A 181 -2.78 -10.65 21.54
N GLY A 182 -2.76 -11.96 21.28
CA GLY A 182 -1.52 -12.72 20.99
C GLY A 182 -1.30 -13.02 19.50
N THR A 183 -0.29 -13.82 19.20
CA THR A 183 0.02 -14.33 17.84
C THR A 183 -1.17 -14.98 17.14
N ALA A 184 -2.04 -15.67 17.90
CA ALA A 184 -3.26 -16.26 17.37
C ALA A 184 -4.18 -15.20 16.72
N ALA A 185 -4.22 -13.96 17.22
CA ALA A 185 -5.05 -12.91 16.64
C ALA A 185 -4.59 -12.52 15.23
N ASP A 186 -3.28 -12.53 14.95
CA ASP A 186 -2.75 -12.34 13.59
C ASP A 186 -3.21 -13.46 12.65
N MET A 187 -3.34 -14.70 13.14
CA MET A 187 -3.82 -15.84 12.33
C MET A 187 -5.30 -15.71 11.96
N TRP A 188 -6.11 -15.15 12.85
CA TRP A 188 -7.50 -14.79 12.50
C TRP A 188 -7.52 -13.67 11.45
N ALA A 189 -6.74 -12.62 11.65
CA ALA A 189 -6.64 -11.48 10.73
C ALA A 189 -6.11 -11.89 9.34
N LEU A 190 -5.20 -12.88 9.28
CA LEU A 190 -4.77 -13.53 8.05
C LEU A 190 -5.96 -14.21 7.35
N GLY A 191 -6.77 -14.99 8.07
CA GLY A 191 -7.97 -15.61 7.50
C GLY A 191 -8.95 -14.57 6.92
N CYS A 192 -9.16 -13.46 7.64
CA CYS A 192 -9.91 -12.31 7.15
C CYS A 192 -9.31 -11.68 5.89
N THR A 193 -7.98 -11.59 5.81
CA THR A 193 -7.26 -11.05 4.64
C THR A 193 -7.37 -11.96 3.43
N VAL A 194 -7.30 -13.28 3.63
CA VAL A 194 -7.54 -14.27 2.57
C VAL A 194 -8.97 -14.18 2.03
N LEU A 195 -9.95 -13.99 2.92
CA LEU A 195 -11.34 -13.75 2.52
C LEU A 195 -11.50 -12.45 1.72
N GLU A 196 -10.85 -11.37 2.13
CA GLU A 196 -10.83 -10.11 1.37
C GLU A 196 -10.27 -10.32 -0.04
N MET A 197 -9.16 -11.06 -0.18
CA MET A 197 -8.55 -11.34 -1.49
C MET A 197 -9.47 -12.13 -2.44
N VAL A 198 -10.20 -13.13 -1.93
CA VAL A 198 -11.05 -14.00 -2.76
C VAL A 198 -12.45 -13.44 -3.03
N THR A 199 -12.97 -12.58 -2.13
CA THR A 199 -14.34 -12.05 -2.24
C THR A 199 -14.40 -10.58 -2.65
N GLY A 200 -13.30 -9.85 -2.52
CA GLY A 200 -13.25 -8.39 -2.69
C GLY A 200 -13.92 -7.61 -1.57
N CYS A 201 -14.50 -8.31 -0.61
CA CYS A 201 -15.29 -7.73 0.46
C CYS A 201 -14.53 -7.87 1.77
N VAL A 202 -14.38 -6.75 2.46
CA VAL A 202 -13.90 -6.77 3.84
C VAL A 202 -14.89 -7.60 4.69
N PRO A 203 -14.41 -8.49 5.56
CA PRO A 203 -15.28 -9.24 6.47
C PRO A 203 -16.19 -8.30 7.25
N TRP A 204 -17.44 -8.71 7.47
CA TRP A 204 -18.43 -7.93 8.24
C TRP A 204 -18.84 -6.58 7.64
N SER A 205 -18.59 -6.33 6.34
CA SER A 205 -18.89 -5.05 5.66
C SER A 205 -20.33 -4.52 5.81
N GLY A 206 -21.29 -5.37 6.18
CA GLY A 206 -22.68 -4.97 6.45
C GLY A 206 -22.90 -4.15 7.74
N PHE A 207 -21.89 -4.01 8.60
CA PHE A 207 -21.97 -3.18 9.81
C PHE A 207 -21.54 -1.73 9.53
N SER A 208 -22.42 -0.77 9.82
CA SER A 208 -22.13 0.66 9.68
C SER A 208 -21.36 1.26 10.86
N ASP A 209 -21.43 0.61 12.03
CA ASP A 209 -20.86 1.13 13.28
C ASP A 209 -19.77 0.21 13.85
N ARG A 210 -18.66 0.82 14.26
CA ARG A 210 -17.47 0.13 14.80
C ARG A 210 -17.77 -0.62 16.10
N PHE A 211 -18.58 -0.05 16.99
CA PHE A 211 -18.92 -0.72 18.25
C PHE A 211 -19.82 -1.94 18.00
N SER A 212 -20.74 -1.82 17.05
CA SER A 212 -21.65 -2.89 16.65
C SER A 212 -20.92 -4.10 16.08
N VAL A 213 -19.93 -3.89 15.20
CA VAL A 213 -19.11 -4.99 14.67
C VAL A 213 -18.21 -5.61 15.74
N ILE A 214 -17.56 -4.82 16.60
CA ILE A 214 -16.74 -5.34 17.71
C ILE A 214 -17.59 -6.23 18.63
N ARG A 215 -18.78 -5.75 19.02
CA ARG A 215 -19.71 -6.52 19.84
C ARG A 215 -20.15 -7.81 19.14
N HIS A 216 -20.44 -7.75 17.84
CA HIS A 216 -20.84 -8.93 17.06
C HIS A 216 -19.72 -9.97 17.01
N ILE A 217 -18.49 -9.55 16.71
CA ILE A 217 -17.31 -10.42 16.66
C ILE A 217 -17.05 -11.06 18.03
N GLY A 218 -17.06 -10.26 19.09
CA GLY A 218 -16.70 -10.70 20.44
C GLY A 218 -17.72 -11.64 21.08
N TYR A 219 -19.02 -11.35 20.93
CA TYR A 219 -20.09 -11.98 21.73
C TYR A 219 -21.09 -12.83 20.95
N SER A 220 -21.02 -12.88 19.61
CA SER A 220 -21.82 -13.85 18.83
C SER A 220 -21.06 -15.17 18.63
N SER A 221 -21.72 -16.17 18.05
CA SER A 221 -21.07 -17.42 17.61
C SER A 221 -20.62 -17.38 16.13
N HIS A 222 -20.87 -16.28 15.43
CA HIS A 222 -20.61 -16.18 13.99
C HIS A 222 -19.11 -16.08 13.70
N VAL A 223 -18.76 -16.52 12.50
CA VAL A 223 -17.44 -16.36 11.87
C VAL A 223 -17.65 -15.73 10.49
N PRO A 224 -16.63 -15.11 9.88
CA PRO A 224 -16.75 -14.57 8.53
C PRO A 224 -17.26 -15.63 7.55
N VAL A 225 -18.17 -15.23 6.66
CA VAL A 225 -18.79 -16.16 5.71
C VAL A 225 -17.76 -16.58 4.67
N VAL A 226 -17.50 -17.88 4.60
CA VAL A 226 -16.64 -18.49 3.58
C VAL A 226 -17.48 -18.79 2.34
N PRO A 227 -17.10 -18.29 1.15
CA PRO A 227 -17.85 -18.56 -0.08
C PRO A 227 -17.77 -20.03 -0.50
N ASN A 228 -18.81 -20.53 -1.18
CA ASN A 228 -18.85 -21.92 -1.62
C ASN A 228 -18.01 -22.20 -2.88
N TRP A 229 -17.69 -21.17 -3.66
CA TRP A 229 -17.03 -21.28 -4.97
C TRP A 229 -15.50 -21.35 -4.93
N ILE A 230 -14.87 -21.18 -3.76
CA ILE A 230 -13.41 -21.36 -3.60
C ILE A 230 -13.08 -22.86 -3.47
N SER A 231 -11.81 -23.22 -3.69
CA SER A 231 -11.34 -24.59 -3.53
C SER A 231 -11.54 -25.17 -2.12
N ASP A 232 -11.60 -26.50 -2.03
CA ASP A 232 -11.73 -27.17 -0.74
C ASP A 232 -10.47 -27.01 0.11
N GLU A 233 -9.29 -26.88 -0.49
CA GLU A 233 -8.07 -26.52 0.22
C GLU A 233 -8.15 -25.10 0.82
N ALA A 234 -8.74 -24.14 0.12
CA ALA A 234 -8.95 -22.80 0.64
C ALA A 234 -9.96 -22.80 1.80
N LYS A 235 -11.05 -23.58 1.69
CA LYS A 235 -12.03 -23.75 2.77
C LYS A 235 -11.40 -24.38 4.00
N ASP A 236 -10.61 -25.45 3.84
CA ASP A 236 -9.93 -26.10 4.96
C ASP A 236 -8.94 -25.14 5.62
N PHE A 237 -8.14 -24.41 4.84
CA PHE A 237 -7.21 -23.40 5.35
C PHE A 237 -7.94 -22.32 6.18
N LEU A 238 -9.00 -21.74 5.64
CA LEU A 238 -9.82 -20.74 6.34
C LEU A 238 -10.47 -21.32 7.60
N SER A 239 -10.86 -22.59 7.60
CA SER A 239 -11.42 -23.26 8.79
C SER A 239 -10.42 -23.39 9.93
N LYS A 240 -9.11 -23.44 9.65
CA LYS A 240 -8.05 -23.45 10.67
C LYS A 240 -7.74 -22.06 11.20
N CYS A 241 -7.87 -21.03 10.37
CA CYS A 241 -7.66 -19.62 10.75
C CYS A 241 -8.83 -19.05 11.55
N LEU A 242 -10.07 -19.32 11.13
CA LEU A 242 -11.29 -18.69 11.66
C LEU A 242 -11.90 -19.47 12.84
N ILE A 243 -11.03 -20.05 13.68
CA ILE A 243 -11.42 -20.71 14.93
C ILE A 243 -11.57 -19.64 16.02
N ARG A 244 -12.74 -19.59 16.67
CA ARG A 244 -13.03 -18.58 17.72
C ARG A 244 -12.20 -18.75 18.99
N ASP A 245 -11.85 -19.99 19.33
CA ASP A 245 -10.97 -20.29 20.46
C ASP A 245 -9.50 -20.11 20.02
N PRO A 246 -8.78 -19.11 20.55
CA PRO A 246 -7.41 -18.81 20.12
C PRO A 246 -6.45 -19.98 20.40
N SER A 247 -6.70 -20.80 21.43
CA SER A 247 -5.83 -21.94 21.77
C SER A 247 -5.93 -23.11 20.77
N LYS A 248 -7.02 -23.17 20.01
CA LYS A 248 -7.25 -24.19 18.99
C LYS A 248 -6.90 -23.72 17.58
N ARG A 249 -6.68 -22.41 17.41
CA ARG A 249 -6.33 -21.80 16.13
C ARG A 249 -4.91 -22.22 15.75
N TRP A 250 -4.71 -22.55 14.48
CA TRP A 250 -3.39 -23.00 14.02
C TRP A 250 -2.38 -21.85 14.02
N SER A 251 -1.14 -22.15 14.38
CA SER A 251 -0.03 -21.19 14.34
C SER A 251 0.49 -20.98 12.91
N ALA A 252 1.32 -19.94 12.71
CA ALA A 252 2.00 -19.70 11.44
C ALA A 252 2.86 -20.91 11.01
N GLU A 253 3.61 -21.50 11.94
CA GLU A 253 4.45 -22.70 11.73
C GLU A 253 3.62 -23.93 11.27
N GLN A 254 2.39 -24.06 11.75
CA GLN A 254 1.48 -25.13 11.30
C GLN A 254 0.90 -24.82 9.92
N LEU A 255 0.48 -23.58 9.68
CA LEU A 255 -0.20 -23.17 8.45
C LEU A 255 0.72 -23.05 7.23
N ILE A 256 2.02 -22.77 7.43
CA ILE A 256 2.98 -22.71 6.31
C ILE A 256 3.16 -24.06 5.59
N ASN A 257 2.78 -25.16 6.24
CA ASN A 257 2.82 -26.51 5.71
C ASN A 257 1.46 -26.97 5.12
N HIS A 258 0.44 -26.12 5.15
CA HIS A 258 -0.91 -26.48 4.70
C HIS A 258 -0.99 -26.64 3.17
N PRO A 259 -1.72 -27.65 2.63
CA PRO A 259 -1.84 -27.92 1.18
C PRO A 259 -2.21 -26.70 0.32
N PHE A 260 -3.05 -25.82 0.86
CA PHE A 260 -3.43 -24.55 0.22
C PHE A 260 -2.20 -23.74 -0.24
N VAL A 261 -1.18 -23.61 0.61
CA VAL A 261 0.03 -22.82 0.34
C VAL A 261 1.24 -23.64 -0.12
N THR A 262 1.22 -24.98 0.06
CA THR A 262 2.33 -25.87 -0.32
C THR A 262 2.16 -26.57 -1.67
N SER A 263 1.00 -26.43 -2.33
CA SER A 263 0.75 -26.96 -3.68
C SER A 263 1.87 -26.61 -4.69
N SER A 264 2.12 -27.52 -5.65
CA SER A 264 3.34 -27.57 -6.49
C SER A 264 3.70 -26.27 -7.20
N GLU A 265 2.74 -25.40 -7.49
CA GLU A 265 2.95 -24.09 -8.11
C GLU A 265 3.66 -23.08 -7.19
N ASN A 266 3.52 -23.22 -5.86
CA ASN A 266 4.18 -22.35 -4.88
C ASN A 266 5.59 -22.83 -4.52
N LEU A 267 5.92 -24.09 -4.79
CA LEU A 267 7.21 -24.68 -4.42
C LEU A 267 8.38 -24.12 -5.27
N THR A 268 8.10 -23.76 -6.52
CA THR A 268 9.03 -23.01 -7.39
C THR A 268 9.30 -21.62 -6.86
N SER A 269 8.25 -20.91 -6.41
CA SER A 269 8.40 -19.62 -5.75
C SER A 269 9.20 -19.75 -4.46
N LYS A 270 8.87 -20.70 -3.59
CA LYS A 270 9.56 -20.98 -2.32
C LYS A 270 11.06 -21.22 -2.48
N LYS A 271 11.48 -22.01 -3.48
CA LYS A 271 12.91 -22.24 -3.76
C LYS A 271 13.62 -20.97 -4.23
N SER A 272 13.01 -20.22 -5.15
CA SER A 272 13.56 -18.94 -5.62
C SER A 272 13.74 -17.93 -4.48
N VAL A 273 12.81 -17.85 -3.53
CA VAL A 273 12.95 -16.96 -2.35
C VAL A 273 14.18 -17.33 -1.54
N ILE A 274 14.30 -18.61 -1.16
CA ILE A 274 15.33 -19.08 -0.24
C ILE A 274 16.71 -18.93 -0.90
N GLU A 275 16.82 -19.21 -2.20
CA GLU A 275 18.06 -19.06 -2.96
C GLU A 275 18.48 -17.59 -3.12
N SER A 276 17.54 -16.67 -3.33
CA SER A 276 17.83 -15.22 -3.43
C SER A 276 18.11 -14.54 -2.08
N TRP A 277 17.63 -15.11 -0.96
CA TRP A 277 17.70 -14.50 0.37
C TRP A 277 18.72 -15.18 1.30
N VAL A 278 19.63 -16.01 0.78
CA VAL A 278 20.70 -16.55 1.63
C VAL A 278 21.55 -15.36 2.13
N SER A 279 21.40 -15.00 3.40
CA SER A 279 22.25 -14.01 4.06
C SER A 279 23.72 -14.35 3.81
N PRO A 280 24.55 -13.40 3.32
CA PRO A 280 25.97 -13.67 3.11
C PRO A 280 26.58 -14.11 4.44
N LYS A 281 27.07 -15.35 4.50
CA LYS A 281 27.71 -15.88 5.72
C LYS A 281 29.14 -15.35 5.90
N SER A 282 29.64 -14.61 4.91
CA SER A 282 30.98 -14.03 4.86
C SER A 282 31.05 -12.93 3.78
N ILE A 283 31.98 -11.98 3.93
CA ILE A 283 32.32 -10.96 2.91
C ILE A 283 32.86 -11.61 1.61
N LEU A 284 33.20 -12.90 1.64
CA LEU A 284 33.73 -13.65 0.49
C LEU A 284 32.69 -14.45 -0.29
N ASP A 285 31.39 -14.31 0.01
CA ASP A 285 30.33 -15.05 -0.70
C ASP A 285 30.08 -14.43 -2.09
N GLN A 286 30.82 -14.90 -3.10
CA GLN A 286 30.80 -14.39 -4.48
C GLN A 286 29.50 -14.68 -5.27
N GLY A 287 28.58 -15.49 -4.72
CA GLY A 287 27.38 -15.95 -5.43
C GLY A 287 26.35 -14.87 -5.78
N MET A 288 26.39 -13.68 -5.17
CA MET A 288 25.45 -12.59 -5.47
C MET A 288 25.73 -11.86 -6.79
N TRP A 289 26.95 -11.95 -7.33
CA TRP A 289 27.32 -11.22 -8.56
C TRP A 289 27.27 -12.07 -9.83
N GLU A 290 27.11 -13.39 -9.72
CA GLU A 290 27.09 -14.29 -10.88
C GLU A 290 25.72 -14.35 -11.57
N SER A 291 24.62 -14.05 -10.86
CA SER A 291 23.25 -14.14 -11.42
C SER A 291 22.85 -12.99 -12.37
N MET A 292 23.72 -11.99 -12.57
CA MET A 292 23.56 -10.96 -13.62
C MET A 292 24.36 -11.23 -14.89
N THR A 293 25.02 -12.39 -15.01
CA THR A 293 25.67 -12.78 -16.27
C THR A 293 24.64 -13.41 -17.21
N LEU A 294 23.95 -12.56 -17.96
CA LEU A 294 23.24 -12.98 -19.18
C LEU A 294 24.23 -13.68 -20.13
N ASN A 295 23.82 -14.83 -20.66
CA ASN A 295 24.51 -15.62 -21.68
C ASN A 295 25.27 -14.75 -22.69
N LEU A 296 26.59 -14.78 -22.59
CA LEU A 296 27.53 -14.31 -23.61
C LEU A 296 28.63 -15.35 -23.73
N GLU A 297 28.36 -16.39 -24.52
CA GLU A 297 29.40 -17.29 -25.02
C GLU A 297 30.32 -16.49 -25.96
N SER A 298 31.40 -15.93 -25.41
CA SER A 298 32.59 -15.52 -26.18
C SER A 298 33.78 -15.37 -25.23
N GLU A 299 34.88 -16.05 -25.56
CA GLU A 299 36.12 -16.08 -24.79
C GLU A 299 36.76 -14.67 -24.68
N PRO A 300 37.29 -14.27 -23.50
CA PRO A 300 37.83 -12.93 -23.25
C PRO A 300 38.93 -12.48 -24.22
N LEU A 301 39.67 -13.42 -24.83
CA LEU A 301 40.73 -13.11 -25.79
C LEU A 301 40.22 -12.55 -27.13
N GLU A 302 39.00 -12.89 -27.56
CA GLU A 302 38.45 -12.38 -28.82
C GLU A 302 38.06 -10.89 -28.73
N ARG A 303 37.69 -10.42 -27.53
CA ARG A 303 37.32 -9.01 -27.29
C ARG A 303 38.50 -8.05 -27.35
N ILE A 304 39.70 -8.51 -26.95
CA ILE A 304 40.92 -7.69 -27.01
C ILE A 304 41.40 -7.57 -28.46
N GLY A 305 41.24 -8.61 -29.27
CA GLY A 305 41.58 -8.59 -30.69
C GLY A 305 40.71 -7.61 -31.50
N MET A 306 39.42 -7.47 -31.15
CA MET A 306 38.51 -6.54 -31.82
C MET A 306 38.82 -5.05 -31.59
N LEU A 307 39.56 -4.72 -30.53
CA LEU A 307 39.99 -3.34 -30.25
C LEU A 307 41.28 -2.95 -30.99
N ALA A 308 41.94 -3.92 -31.64
CA ALA A 308 43.20 -3.73 -32.35
C ALA A 308 43.07 -4.15 -33.83
N GLY A 309 42.21 -3.46 -34.60
CA GLY A 309 41.98 -3.80 -36.00
C GLY A 309 41.41 -2.68 -36.87
N VAL A 310 42.31 -1.85 -37.41
CA VAL A 310 42.23 -1.06 -38.66
C VAL A 310 41.14 0.01 -38.78
N SER A 311 41.56 1.23 -38.44
CA SER A 311 41.00 2.50 -38.92
C SER A 311 40.98 2.58 -40.46
N THR A 312 39.84 2.98 -41.02
CA THR A 312 39.76 3.70 -42.31
C THR A 312 38.66 4.76 -42.27
N ALA A 313 38.75 5.70 -41.32
CA ALA A 313 38.09 7.00 -41.44
C ALA A 313 38.78 7.98 -40.49
N GLU A 314 39.34 9.06 -41.02
CA GLU A 314 39.86 10.15 -40.19
C GLU A 314 38.71 10.78 -39.39
N PRO A 315 38.85 10.99 -38.06
CA PRO A 315 37.85 11.72 -37.30
C PRO A 315 37.92 13.21 -37.64
N ALA A 316 36.81 13.75 -38.16
CA ALA A 316 36.63 15.18 -38.36
C ALA A 316 36.47 15.88 -37.01
N TRP A 317 37.50 16.61 -36.58
CA TRP A 317 37.41 17.56 -35.49
C TRP A 317 36.88 18.88 -36.05
N SER A 318 35.59 19.15 -35.89
CA SER A 318 35.07 20.51 -35.98
C SER A 318 35.01 21.10 -34.58
N ASP A 319 35.86 22.09 -34.34
CA ASP A 319 35.84 22.95 -33.16
C ASP A 319 34.55 23.79 -33.18
N ASP A 320 33.58 23.45 -32.33
CA ASP A 320 32.51 24.38 -31.96
C ASP A 320 32.26 24.26 -30.44
N GLU A 321 32.96 25.16 -29.73
CA GLU A 321 32.49 26.02 -28.63
C GLU A 321 31.20 25.57 -27.91
N ASP A 322 31.32 24.82 -26.81
CA ASP A 322 30.40 24.91 -25.66
C ASP A 322 31.00 24.18 -24.43
N TRP A 323 32.05 24.78 -23.87
CA TRP A 323 32.61 24.36 -22.58
C TRP A 323 31.95 25.15 -21.43
N ILE A 324 31.27 24.47 -20.51
CA ILE A 324 30.75 25.08 -19.28
C ILE A 324 31.80 24.97 -18.18
N THR A 325 32.29 26.13 -17.71
CA THR A 325 33.27 26.23 -16.62
C THR A 325 32.60 26.10 -15.25
N VAL A 326 33.02 25.11 -14.46
CA VAL A 326 32.42 24.76 -13.16
C VAL A 326 33.31 25.27 -12.00
N ARG A 327 33.32 26.60 -11.77
CA ARG A 327 33.56 27.32 -10.48
C ARG A 327 34.11 28.74 -10.71
N CYS A 328 33.51 29.74 -10.05
CA CYS A 328 34.15 31.02 -9.74
C CYS A 328 33.70 31.51 -8.34
N LYS A 329 34.63 32.07 -7.55
CA LYS A 329 34.40 32.57 -6.18
C LYS A 329 34.51 34.11 -6.12
N SER A 330 33.59 34.66 -5.32
CA SER A 330 33.60 35.87 -4.46
C SER A 330 33.66 37.31 -5.03
N GLU A 331 32.56 38.01 -4.74
CA GLU A 331 32.42 39.27 -3.96
C GLU A 331 32.21 40.65 -4.64
N ASP A 332 31.16 41.30 -4.11
CA ASP A 332 30.85 42.72 -3.88
C ASP A 332 30.21 43.66 -4.94
N ALA A 333 29.10 44.27 -4.49
CA ALA A 333 28.76 45.71 -4.49
C ALA A 333 27.60 46.30 -5.35
N PHE A 334 26.52 46.70 -4.62
CA PHE A 334 25.71 47.95 -4.69
C PHE A 334 24.65 48.29 -5.80
N VAL A 335 23.36 48.29 -5.35
CA VAL A 335 22.35 49.40 -5.26
C VAL A 335 21.48 49.93 -6.46
N THR A 336 20.20 50.23 -6.12
CA THR A 336 19.09 51.06 -6.73
C THR A 336 18.34 50.52 -7.95
N ASP A 337 17.01 50.68 -8.18
CA ASP A 337 15.89 51.46 -7.59
C ASP A 337 14.53 50.90 -8.09
N VAL A 338 13.40 51.26 -7.44
CA VAL A 338 11.97 51.02 -7.85
C VAL A 338 11.44 52.23 -8.66
N PRO A 339 10.28 52.20 -9.39
CA PRO A 339 8.94 52.27 -8.76
C PRO A 339 7.71 51.61 -9.48
N SER A 340 6.73 51.27 -8.63
CA SER A 340 5.24 51.15 -8.69
C SER A 340 4.36 51.38 -9.94
N THR A 341 3.20 50.68 -9.97
CA THR A 341 1.77 51.17 -10.06
C THR A 341 0.82 49.97 -10.37
N SER A 342 -0.53 50.02 -10.34
CA SER A 342 -1.57 50.25 -9.31
C SER A 342 -2.97 49.97 -9.94
N GLY A 343 -3.96 49.47 -9.18
CA GLY A 343 -5.42 49.50 -9.49
C GLY A 343 -5.98 48.21 -10.13
N GLY A 344 -7.21 47.72 -9.89
CA GLY A 344 -8.44 48.20 -9.23
C GLY A 344 -9.62 47.46 -9.91
N GLY A 345 -10.54 46.84 -9.16
CA GLY A 345 -11.46 45.79 -9.65
C GLY A 345 -12.81 46.20 -10.24
N LYS A 346 -13.71 45.21 -10.45
CA LYS A 346 -15.18 45.21 -10.15
C LYS A 346 -15.91 43.98 -10.71
N GLU A 347 -16.94 43.57 -9.96
CA GLU A 347 -17.96 42.53 -10.19
C GLU A 347 -19.09 43.02 -11.11
N GLU A 348 -19.81 42.10 -11.77
CA GLU A 348 -21.21 42.30 -12.17
C GLU A 348 -21.96 40.95 -12.35
N GLU A 349 -23.10 40.82 -11.64
CA GLU A 349 -24.13 39.79 -11.80
C GLU A 349 -25.10 40.15 -12.94
N VAL A 350 -25.60 39.17 -13.69
CA VAL A 350 -26.86 39.29 -14.45
C VAL A 350 -27.66 37.99 -14.33
N ASN A 351 -28.98 38.15 -14.18
CA ASN A 351 -29.95 37.14 -13.78
C ASN A 351 -31.06 36.99 -14.84
N VAL A 352 -31.66 35.80 -14.89
CA VAL A 352 -33.02 35.41 -15.39
C VAL A 352 -33.26 35.22 -16.90
N ALA A 353 -33.72 34.01 -17.29
CA ALA A 353 -35.09 33.72 -17.79
C ALA A 353 -35.21 32.33 -18.44
N GLY A 354 -36.33 31.64 -18.19
CA GLY A 354 -36.58 30.24 -18.54
C GLY A 354 -37.20 29.94 -19.91
N GLY A 355 -37.39 28.65 -20.19
CA GLY A 355 -38.08 28.10 -21.37
C GLY A 355 -38.14 26.56 -21.37
N HIS A 356 -39.21 26.02 -21.92
CA HIS A 356 -39.80 24.67 -21.79
C HIS A 356 -38.94 23.41 -22.07
N MET A 357 -39.34 22.31 -21.40
CA MET A 357 -38.96 20.90 -21.65
C MET A 357 -39.84 20.25 -22.73
N GLU A 358 -39.22 19.47 -23.62
CA GLU A 358 -39.83 18.31 -24.29
C GLU A 358 -39.33 17.03 -23.60
N THR A 359 -40.24 16.07 -23.39
CA THR A 359 -39.97 14.75 -22.81
C THR A 359 -39.59 13.76 -23.90
N GLU A 360 -38.42 13.13 -23.82
CA GLU A 360 -38.10 11.90 -24.56
C GLU A 360 -37.89 10.73 -23.58
N GLU A 361 -38.57 9.62 -23.83
CA GLU A 361 -38.39 8.34 -23.15
C GLU A 361 -37.12 7.64 -23.64
N PHE A 362 -36.25 7.20 -22.73
CA PHE A 362 -35.14 6.30 -23.05
C PHE A 362 -35.32 4.95 -22.34
N GLN A 363 -35.44 3.88 -23.13
CA GLN A 363 -35.31 2.49 -22.65
C GLN A 363 -33.83 2.11 -22.52
N PHE A 364 -33.43 1.61 -21.36
CA PHE A 364 -32.13 0.96 -21.18
C PHE A 364 -32.29 -0.58 -21.18
N LYS A 365 -31.46 -1.25 -21.98
CA LYS A 365 -31.23 -2.71 -21.91
C LYS A 365 -29.93 -2.97 -21.13
N PRO A 366 -29.94 -3.80 -20.07
CA PRO A 366 -28.71 -4.34 -19.52
C PRO A 366 -28.38 -5.69 -20.19
N HIS A 367 -27.12 -5.88 -20.56
CA HIS A 367 -26.58 -7.20 -20.84
C HIS A 367 -26.17 -7.87 -19.51
N GLY A 368 -26.92 -8.89 -19.10
CA GLY A 368 -26.46 -9.92 -18.15
C GLY A 368 -27.11 -9.89 -16.76
N CYS A 369 -27.83 -10.99 -16.46
CA CYS A 369 -28.46 -11.39 -15.18
C CYS A 369 -29.70 -10.58 -14.76
N GLY A 370 -30.86 -11.17 -15.03
CA GLY A 370 -32.15 -10.48 -15.04
C GLY A 370 -32.86 -10.39 -13.69
N GLU A 371 -33.57 -9.27 -13.54
CA GLU A 371 -34.98 -9.16 -13.15
C GLU A 371 -35.48 -7.80 -13.67
N PHE A 372 -36.68 -7.76 -14.28
CA PHE A 372 -37.28 -6.53 -14.80
C PHE A 372 -37.96 -5.78 -13.65
N PHE A 373 -37.65 -4.49 -13.45
CA PHE A 373 -38.51 -3.58 -12.71
C PHE A 373 -39.13 -2.60 -13.70
N ASP A 374 -40.44 -2.72 -13.90
CA ASP A 374 -41.24 -1.77 -14.65
C ASP A 374 -41.82 -0.74 -13.65
N GLY A 375 -41.56 0.54 -13.90
CA GLY A 375 -41.94 1.62 -12.99
C GLY A 375 -42.02 2.95 -13.70
N SER A 376 -43.22 3.34 -14.10
CA SER A 376 -43.55 4.67 -14.61
C SER A 376 -43.67 5.68 -13.47
N PHE A 377 -42.86 6.75 -13.48
CA PHE A 377 -43.00 7.88 -12.54
C PHE A 377 -43.60 9.11 -13.23
N ASN A 378 -44.78 9.53 -12.76
CA ASN A 378 -45.37 10.83 -13.09
C ASN A 378 -44.80 11.90 -12.16
N PHE A 379 -44.30 13.00 -12.73
CA PHE A 379 -43.96 14.21 -11.98
C PHE A 379 -45.11 15.21 -12.05
N GLU A 380 -45.92 15.28 -10.99
CA GLU A 380 -46.77 16.43 -10.71
C GLU A 380 -46.36 17.09 -9.39
N GLY A 381 -46.12 18.40 -9.44
CA GLY A 381 -46.45 19.34 -8.36
C GLY A 381 -45.62 19.31 -7.08
N ASN A 382 -44.72 20.30 -6.95
CA ASN A 382 -44.28 20.96 -5.72
C ASN A 382 -44.63 20.29 -4.39
N ARG A 383 -43.72 19.47 -3.86
CA ARG A 383 -43.46 19.27 -2.42
C ARG A 383 -42.14 18.53 -2.23
N ASN A 384 -41.31 19.06 -1.32
CA ASN A 384 -39.99 18.58 -0.95
C ASN A 384 -39.94 17.07 -0.61
N PHE A 385 -39.08 16.33 -1.29
CA PHE A 385 -38.58 15.03 -0.81
C PHE A 385 -37.05 15.09 -0.65
N ARG A 386 -36.58 14.75 0.56
CA ARG A 386 -35.17 14.50 0.85
C ARG A 386 -34.84 13.06 0.42
N LEU A 387 -33.81 12.90 -0.42
CA LEU A 387 -33.16 11.60 -0.63
C LEU A 387 -32.07 11.38 0.44
N PRO A 388 -31.79 10.12 0.86
CA PRO A 388 -30.68 9.82 1.76
C PRO A 388 -29.34 10.03 1.05
N GLU A 389 -28.40 10.65 1.77
CA GLU A 389 -27.05 10.98 1.29
C GLU A 389 -26.24 9.70 0.94
N LEU A 390 -25.96 9.52 -0.35
CA LEU A 390 -24.88 8.65 -0.85
C LEU A 390 -23.65 9.52 -1.09
N ASN A 391 -22.63 9.36 -0.24
CA ASN A 391 -21.38 10.13 -0.29
C ASN A 391 -20.38 9.52 -1.29
N CYS A 392 -20.47 9.93 -2.56
CA CYS A 392 -19.35 9.87 -3.51
C CYS A 392 -19.28 11.22 -4.24
N GLY A 393 -18.11 11.87 -4.21
CA GLY A 393 -17.92 13.25 -4.65
C GLY A 393 -18.11 13.44 -6.15
N LEU A 394 -19.08 14.29 -6.54
CA LEU A 394 -19.28 14.74 -7.91
C LEU A 394 -18.70 16.15 -8.08
N MET A 395 -17.68 16.30 -8.92
CA MET A 395 -17.32 17.62 -9.46
C MET A 395 -18.17 17.91 -10.69
N LYS A 396 -18.85 19.07 -10.68
CA LYS A 396 -19.61 19.59 -11.82
C LYS A 396 -18.80 20.69 -12.51
N ARG A 397 -18.79 20.70 -13.85
CA ARG A 397 -18.38 21.85 -14.65
C ARG A 397 -19.36 22.04 -15.79
N GLU A 398 -20.01 23.20 -15.85
CA GLU A 398 -20.88 23.57 -16.96
C GLU A 398 -20.05 24.05 -18.15
N VAL A 399 -20.35 23.52 -19.33
CA VAL A 399 -19.88 24.05 -20.61
C VAL A 399 -21.07 24.03 -21.57
N GLY A 400 -21.74 25.18 -21.70
CA GLY A 400 -22.90 25.33 -22.59
C GLY A 400 -24.14 24.53 -22.16
N SER A 401 -25.06 24.30 -23.11
CA SER A 401 -26.40 23.76 -22.87
C SER A 401 -26.49 22.23 -22.73
N GLY A 402 -25.46 21.58 -22.19
CA GLY A 402 -25.44 20.11 -22.04
C GLY A 402 -24.62 19.64 -20.85
N LEU A 403 -25.22 18.80 -20.01
CA LEU A 403 -24.56 18.17 -18.86
C LEU A 403 -23.86 16.88 -19.33
N ARG A 404 -22.55 16.76 -19.10
CA ARG A 404 -21.82 15.48 -19.21
C ARG A 404 -21.36 15.05 -17.82
N ILE A 405 -21.65 13.80 -17.47
CA ILE A 405 -21.23 13.17 -16.21
C ILE A 405 -20.12 12.19 -16.56
N LEU A 406 -18.96 12.34 -15.91
CA LEU A 406 -17.93 11.31 -15.92
C LEU A 406 -18.23 10.37 -14.75
N ILE A 407 -18.47 9.10 -15.04
CA ILE A 407 -18.60 8.05 -14.03
C ILE A 407 -17.20 7.46 -13.87
N GLY A 408 -16.62 7.60 -12.68
CA GLY A 408 -15.34 7.00 -12.30
C GLY A 408 -15.58 5.84 -11.33
#